data_AF-A0A7K5K0F4-F1
#
_entry.id   AF-A0A7K5K0F4-F1
#
_cell.length_a   1.000
_cell.length_b   1.000
_cell.length_c   1.000
_cell.angle_alpha   90.00
_cell.angle_beta   90.00
_cell.angle_gamma   90.00
#
_symmetry.space_group_name_H-M   'P 1'
#
loop_
_entity.id
_entity.type
_entity.pdbx_description
1 polymer ?
#
loop_
_entity_poly.entity_id
_entity_poly.type
_entity_poly.pdbx_seq_one_letter_code
_entity_poly.pdbx_strand_id
1 'polypeptide(L)'
;MGGRVTRVFRTFNVESRARREISKEKPTPAPRHRTARLDTTAHQPEVKEEILRRDDRLLTLLKDVYVESRDPPGQVKDGGGEQRLPCKQEEKRLTKLGHLGALDVKKVSKGKISIVEALTLLNNHKLHPQIWTAEKIAAEYSLELKDVNSLLEFFIPFTVQEFPKETKKAIKS
;
A
#
# COMPACT_ATOMS: atom_id res chain seq x y z
N MET A 1 -47.94 1.70 13.29
CA MET A 1 -47.88 1.05 11.95
C MET A 1 -47.45 2.03 10.83
N GLY A 2 -46.41 2.87 11.00
CA GLY A 2 -46.06 3.92 10.02
C GLY A 2 -44.72 3.74 9.26
N GLY A 3 -43.82 2.88 9.76
CA GLY A 3 -42.45 2.78 9.23
C GLY A 3 -42.29 2.04 7.88
N ARG A 4 -43.33 1.33 7.43
CA ARG A 4 -43.30 0.62 6.12
C ARG A 4 -43.51 1.58 4.96
N VAL A 5 -44.40 2.56 5.14
CA VAL A 5 -44.72 3.56 4.11
C VAL A 5 -43.54 4.51 3.88
N THR A 6 -42.88 4.95 4.95
CA THR A 6 -41.71 5.85 4.84
C THR A 6 -40.51 5.23 4.14
N ARG A 7 -40.33 3.90 4.21
CA ARG A 7 -39.26 3.18 3.50
C ARG A 7 -39.46 3.18 1.99
N VAL A 8 -40.70 2.97 1.50
CA VAL A 8 -41.00 2.92 0.07
C VAL A 8 -40.78 4.30 -0.58
N PHE A 9 -41.20 5.38 0.09
CA PHE A 9 -40.92 6.74 -0.37
C PHE A 9 -39.42 7.10 -0.36
N ARG A 10 -38.64 6.51 0.57
CA ARG A 10 -37.18 6.71 0.61
C ARG A 10 -36.45 5.99 -0.52
N THR A 11 -36.96 4.85 -0.98
CA THR A 11 -36.36 4.05 -2.07
C THR A 11 -36.82 4.45 -3.47
N PHE A 12 -37.73 5.39 -3.59
CA PHE A 12 -38.20 5.85 -4.88
C PHE A 12 -37.10 6.63 -5.62
N ASN A 13 -36.76 6.17 -6.82
CA ASN A 13 -35.83 6.82 -7.75
C ASN A 13 -34.44 7.15 -7.17
N VAL A 14 -33.89 6.21 -6.38
CA VAL A 14 -32.56 6.35 -5.76
C VAL A 14 -31.45 6.44 -6.80
N GLU A 15 -31.58 5.73 -7.94
CA GLU A 15 -30.57 5.72 -9.01
C GLU A 15 -30.38 7.10 -9.65
N SER A 16 -31.47 7.78 -10.03
CA SER A 16 -31.39 9.13 -10.60
C SER A 16 -30.88 10.13 -9.56
N ARG A 17 -31.24 9.96 -8.29
CA ARG A 17 -30.73 10.79 -7.19
C ARG A 17 -29.23 10.58 -7.00
N ALA A 18 -28.75 9.34 -7.03
CA ALA A 18 -27.33 9.02 -6.93
C ALA A 18 -26.54 9.62 -8.11
N ARG A 19 -27.02 9.47 -9.35
CA ARG A 19 -26.40 10.10 -10.53
C ARG A 19 -26.31 11.61 -10.40
N ARG A 20 -27.35 12.26 -9.86
CA ARG A 20 -27.37 13.72 -9.61
C ARG A 20 -26.36 14.15 -8.53
N GLU A 21 -26.16 13.35 -7.48
CA GLU A 21 -25.19 13.67 -6.42
C GLU A 21 -23.75 13.43 -6.87
N ILE A 22 -23.50 12.37 -7.65
CA ILE A 22 -22.15 12.01 -8.15
C ILE A 22 -21.68 12.99 -9.24
N SER A 23 -22.60 13.55 -10.03
CA SER A 23 -22.28 14.51 -11.09
C SER A 23 -21.97 15.93 -10.58
N LYS A 24 -22.24 16.24 -9.31
CA LYS A 24 -21.81 17.51 -8.72
C LYS A 24 -20.30 17.54 -8.60
N GLU A 25 -19.71 18.70 -8.83
CA GLU A 25 -18.29 18.90 -8.57
C GLU A 25 -17.98 18.66 -7.08
N LYS A 26 -16.81 18.08 -6.81
CA LYS A 26 -16.40 17.79 -5.44
C LYS A 26 -16.29 19.11 -4.66
N PRO A 27 -16.83 19.19 -3.43
CA PRO A 27 -16.70 20.39 -2.63
C PRO A 27 -15.23 20.67 -2.35
N THR A 28 -14.89 21.95 -2.19
CA THR A 28 -13.55 22.36 -1.79
C THR A 28 -13.19 21.66 -0.47
N PRO A 29 -12.01 21.01 -0.38
CA PRO A 29 -11.61 20.36 0.86
C PRO A 29 -11.58 21.39 1.98
N ALA A 30 -11.97 20.97 3.18
CA ALA A 30 -11.93 21.83 4.35
C ALA A 30 -10.51 22.41 4.52
N PRO A 31 -10.40 23.71 4.86
CA PRO A 31 -9.10 24.33 5.10
C PRO A 31 -8.37 23.59 6.21
N ARG A 32 -7.07 23.36 6.01
CA ARG A 32 -6.21 22.71 7.01
C ARG A 32 -6.02 23.67 8.19
N HIS A 33 -6.05 23.13 9.41
CA HIS A 33 -5.74 23.90 10.61
C HIS A 33 -4.33 24.48 10.52
N ARG A 34 -4.14 25.73 10.94
CA ARG A 34 -2.85 26.41 10.94
C ARG A 34 -1.87 25.63 11.83
N THR A 35 -0.92 24.93 11.24
CA THR A 35 0.15 24.26 11.98
C THR A 35 1.27 25.25 12.22
N ALA A 36 1.42 25.71 13.46
CA ALA A 36 2.38 26.75 13.87
C ALA A 36 3.88 26.40 13.67
N ARG A 37 4.22 25.25 13.08
CA ARG A 37 5.56 24.66 13.18
C ARG A 37 6.44 24.76 11.94
N LEU A 38 5.95 25.21 10.79
CA LEU A 38 6.77 25.26 9.57
C LEU A 38 6.80 26.62 8.86
N ASP A 39 5.86 27.51 9.13
CA ASP A 39 5.77 28.77 8.37
C ASP A 39 6.46 29.95 9.07
N THR A 40 6.68 29.88 10.38
CA THR A 40 7.28 31.00 11.14
C THR A 40 8.77 31.16 10.87
N THR A 41 9.53 30.07 10.80
CA THR A 41 10.96 30.12 10.46
C THR A 41 11.18 30.45 8.99
N ALA A 42 10.23 30.11 8.09
CA ALA A 42 10.33 30.44 6.69
C ALA A 42 10.17 31.95 6.41
N HIS A 43 9.40 32.67 7.23
CA HIS A 43 9.01 34.06 7.02
C HIS A 43 9.85 35.12 7.76
N GLN A 44 10.82 34.72 8.59
CA GLN A 44 11.71 35.65 9.28
C GLN A 44 13.15 35.51 8.76
N PRO A 45 13.55 36.32 7.75
CA PRO A 45 14.90 36.25 7.20
C PRO A 45 15.96 36.64 8.25
N GLU A 46 15.64 37.58 9.14
CA GLU A 46 16.50 38.06 10.22
C GLU A 46 16.98 36.92 11.13
N VAL A 47 16.06 36.04 11.56
CA VAL A 47 16.39 34.89 12.42
C VAL A 47 17.27 33.87 11.69
N LYS A 48 17.08 33.67 10.38
CA LYS A 48 17.97 32.79 9.59
C LYS A 48 19.37 33.35 9.47
N GLU A 49 19.49 34.66 9.26
CA GLU A 49 20.78 35.35 9.17
C GLU A 49 21.53 35.31 10.51
N GLU A 50 20.83 35.46 11.63
CA GLU A 50 21.39 35.30 12.97
C GLU A 50 21.89 33.87 13.23
N ILE A 51 21.15 32.84 12.81
CA ILE A 51 21.58 31.44 12.93
C ILE A 51 22.83 31.13 12.08
N LEU A 52 22.94 31.75 10.90
CA LEU A 52 24.10 31.57 10.02
C LEU A 52 25.31 32.38 10.50
N ARG A 53 25.09 33.46 11.26
CA ARG A 53 26.15 34.31 11.79
C ARG A 53 26.82 33.63 12.98
N ARG A 54 28.14 33.62 12.96
CA ARG A 54 28.97 33.13 14.07
C ARG A 54 28.93 34.12 15.24
N ASP A 55 28.54 33.64 16.42
CA ASP A 55 28.49 34.42 17.66
C ASP A 55 29.70 34.15 18.57
N ASP A 56 30.57 35.14 18.75
CA ASP A 56 31.84 34.99 19.49
C ASP A 56 31.65 34.80 21.00
N ARG A 57 30.54 35.29 21.55
CA ARG A 57 30.16 35.08 22.96
C ARG A 57 29.85 33.61 23.22
N LEU A 58 29.00 33.00 22.40
CA LEU A 58 28.65 31.58 22.51
C LEU A 58 29.85 30.69 22.24
N LEU A 59 30.73 31.09 21.32
CA LEU A 59 31.95 30.37 21.03
C LEU A 59 32.93 30.36 22.20
N THR A 60 33.02 31.46 22.95
CA THR A 60 33.82 31.51 24.19
C THR A 60 33.24 30.58 25.24
N LEU A 61 31.92 30.60 25.46
CA LEU A 61 31.24 29.71 26.41
C LEU A 61 31.42 28.21 26.07
N LEU A 62 31.39 27.85 24.78
CA LEU A 62 31.64 26.48 24.34
C LEU A 62 33.09 26.02 24.58
N LYS A 63 34.05 26.94 24.56
CA LYS A 63 35.46 26.63 24.89
C LYS A 63 35.67 26.46 26.39
N ASP A 64 34.96 27.24 27.20
CA ASP A 64 35.11 27.23 28.65
C ASP A 64 34.48 25.99 29.31
N VAL A 65 33.44 25.42 28.69
CA VAL A 65 32.76 24.22 29.20
C VAL A 65 33.41 22.95 28.64
N TYR A 66 34.28 22.33 29.45
CA TYR A 66 34.86 21.02 29.16
C TYR A 66 34.08 19.92 29.91
N VAL A 67 33.55 18.95 29.17
CA VAL A 67 32.78 17.82 29.72
C VAL A 67 33.57 16.53 29.50
N GLU A 68 34.00 15.89 30.59
CA GLU A 68 34.52 14.53 30.57
C GLU A 68 33.37 13.53 30.75
N SER A 69 32.99 12.83 29.69
CA SER A 69 32.12 11.64 29.83
C SER A 69 33.00 10.45 30.22
N ARG A 70 32.74 9.89 31.40
CA ARG A 70 33.38 8.65 31.89
C ARG A 70 32.53 7.41 31.60
N ASP A 71 31.55 7.53 30.72
CA ASP A 71 30.72 6.40 30.33
C ASP A 71 31.54 5.46 29.43
N PRO A 72 31.39 4.14 29.58
CA PRO A 72 31.99 3.21 28.62
C PRO A 72 31.50 3.58 27.22
N PRO A 73 32.37 3.59 26.20
CA PRO A 73 31.97 4.00 24.87
C PRO A 73 30.83 3.09 24.41
N GLY A 74 29.62 3.65 24.41
CA GLY A 74 28.47 3.00 23.80
C GLY A 74 28.88 2.68 22.37
N GLN A 75 28.69 1.43 21.93
CA GLN A 75 28.98 1.04 20.56
C GLN A 75 28.13 1.89 19.61
N VAL A 76 28.67 3.03 19.18
CA VAL A 76 28.11 3.83 18.11
C VAL A 76 28.35 2.98 16.88
N LYS A 77 27.31 2.26 16.44
CA LYS A 77 27.31 1.77 15.06
C LYS A 77 27.43 3.03 14.22
N ASP A 78 28.54 3.20 13.51
CA ASP A 78 28.76 4.27 12.56
C ASP A 78 27.65 4.23 11.51
N GLY A 79 26.53 4.86 11.85
CA GLY A 79 25.39 5.08 11.01
C GLY A 79 25.68 6.29 10.15
N GLY A 80 26.60 6.14 9.21
CA GLY A 80 26.72 7.03 8.08
C GLY A 80 25.40 7.03 7.30
N GLY A 81 24.57 8.04 7.54
CA GLY A 81 23.39 8.35 6.75
C GLY A 81 22.09 7.75 7.25
N GLU A 82 21.19 8.65 7.65
CA GLU A 82 19.75 8.43 7.85
C GLU A 82 19.36 7.59 9.06
N GLN A 83 18.81 8.27 10.07
CA GLN A 83 17.80 7.71 10.98
C GLN A 83 16.61 7.19 10.17
N ARG A 84 16.75 6.01 9.56
CA ARG A 84 15.61 5.20 9.18
C ARG A 84 15.15 4.54 10.47
N LEU A 85 13.92 4.88 10.88
CA LEU A 85 13.08 3.98 11.68
C LEU A 85 13.36 2.54 11.25
N PRO A 86 13.28 1.50 12.12
CA PRO A 86 13.30 0.12 11.67
C PRO A 86 11.97 -0.19 10.97
N CYS A 87 11.64 0.55 9.91
CA CYS A 87 10.84 0.08 8.83
C CYS A 87 11.70 -1.03 8.23
N LYS A 88 11.52 -2.26 8.75
CA LYS A 88 12.06 -3.48 8.16
C LYS A 88 11.90 -3.28 6.67
N GLN A 89 13.01 -3.14 5.94
CA GLN A 89 12.96 -3.07 4.49
C GLN A 89 12.50 -4.47 4.07
N GLU A 90 11.19 -4.70 4.06
CA GLU A 90 10.60 -5.93 3.57
C GLU A 90 11.07 -6.01 2.13
N GLU A 91 11.98 -6.96 1.87
CA GLU A 91 12.56 -7.14 0.56
C GLU A 91 11.40 -7.31 -0.43
N LYS A 92 11.36 -6.47 -1.46
CA LYS A 92 10.26 -6.49 -2.44
C LYS A 92 10.72 -7.19 -3.71
N ARG A 93 9.94 -8.16 -4.17
CA ARG A 93 10.06 -8.78 -5.48
C ARG A 93 9.20 -8.05 -6.51
N LEU A 94 9.56 -8.18 -7.78
CA LEU A 94 8.73 -7.73 -8.90
C LEU A 94 7.56 -8.70 -9.12
N THR A 95 6.38 -8.17 -9.40
CA THR A 95 5.18 -8.96 -9.69
C THR A 95 5.32 -9.69 -11.03
N LYS A 96 4.88 -10.95 -11.09
CA LYS A 96 4.90 -11.77 -12.32
C LYS A 96 3.60 -11.64 -13.12
N LEU A 97 3.19 -10.39 -13.38
CA LEU A 97 1.83 -10.09 -13.81
C LEU A 97 1.57 -10.26 -15.33
N GLY A 98 2.61 -10.52 -16.13
CA GLY A 98 2.50 -10.78 -17.56
C GLY A 98 1.70 -9.69 -18.30
N HIS A 99 0.63 -10.11 -18.99
CA HIS A 99 -0.29 -9.24 -19.75
C HIS A 99 -1.11 -8.29 -18.87
N LEU A 100 -1.26 -8.58 -17.58
CA LEU A 100 -1.92 -7.72 -16.60
C LEU A 100 -0.97 -6.66 -16.00
N GLY A 101 0.26 -6.52 -16.53
CA GLY A 101 1.29 -5.60 -16.04
C GLY A 101 0.91 -4.11 -15.99
N ALA A 102 -0.24 -3.72 -16.56
CA ALA A 102 -0.79 -2.38 -16.45
C ALA A 102 -1.41 -2.06 -15.07
N LEU A 103 -1.60 -3.05 -14.19
CA LEU A 103 -2.10 -2.80 -12.83
C LEU A 103 -1.04 -2.10 -11.96
N ASP A 104 -1.50 -1.29 -11.01
CA ASP A 104 -0.64 -0.45 -10.14
C ASP A 104 0.33 -1.25 -9.25
N VAL A 105 0.09 -2.55 -9.03
CA VAL A 105 0.89 -3.37 -8.12
C VAL A 105 2.15 -3.92 -8.81
N LYS A 106 3.18 -3.08 -8.92
CA LYS A 106 4.48 -3.43 -9.55
C LYS A 106 5.43 -4.19 -8.64
N LYS A 107 5.31 -4.03 -7.32
CA LYS A 107 6.22 -4.61 -6.32
C LYS A 107 5.43 -5.28 -5.20
N VAL A 108 5.78 -6.52 -4.88
CA VAL A 108 5.18 -7.33 -3.81
C VAL A 108 6.26 -7.66 -2.78
N SER A 109 5.96 -7.60 -1.49
CA SER A 109 6.92 -8.02 -0.45
C SER A 109 7.18 -9.52 -0.52
N LYS A 110 8.41 -9.98 -0.21
CA LYS A 110 8.71 -11.40 -0.04
C LYS A 110 7.77 -12.02 1.00
N GLY A 111 7.43 -13.29 0.81
CA GLY A 111 6.42 -13.99 1.61
C GLY A 111 4.96 -13.62 1.30
N LYS A 112 4.71 -12.64 0.42
CA LYS A 112 3.34 -12.27 -0.01
C LYS A 112 3.16 -12.47 -1.51
N ILE A 113 1.91 -12.65 -1.92
CA ILE A 113 1.47 -12.76 -3.31
C ILE A 113 0.28 -11.84 -3.58
N SER A 114 0.19 -11.33 -4.81
CA SER A 114 -1.01 -10.62 -5.24
C SER A 114 -2.13 -11.61 -5.56
N ILE A 115 -3.38 -11.13 -5.59
CA ILE A 115 -4.56 -11.96 -5.92
C ILE A 115 -4.43 -12.54 -7.32
N VAL A 116 -3.92 -11.76 -8.28
CA VAL A 116 -3.74 -12.22 -9.66
C VAL A 116 -2.72 -13.35 -9.71
N GLU A 117 -1.58 -13.18 -9.04
CA GLU A 117 -0.56 -14.22 -8.92
C GLU A 117 -1.14 -15.48 -8.25
N ALA A 118 -1.90 -15.32 -7.17
CA ALA A 118 -2.57 -16.41 -6.47
C ALA A 118 -3.47 -17.22 -7.41
N LEU A 119 -4.30 -16.55 -8.21
CA LEU A 119 -5.16 -17.24 -9.16
C LEU A 119 -4.35 -17.94 -10.26
N THR A 120 -3.29 -17.30 -10.77
CA THR A 120 -2.45 -17.90 -11.82
C THR A 120 -1.67 -19.13 -11.32
N LEU A 121 -1.09 -19.07 -10.12
CA LEU A 121 -0.32 -20.19 -9.56
C LEU A 121 -1.22 -21.40 -9.27
N LEU A 122 -2.43 -21.15 -8.75
CA LEU A 122 -3.41 -22.19 -8.46
C LEU A 122 -3.94 -22.83 -9.75
N ASN A 123 -4.19 -22.02 -10.79
CA ASN A 123 -4.59 -22.53 -12.09
C ASN A 123 -3.49 -23.38 -12.73
N ASN A 124 -2.24 -22.93 -12.68
CA ASN A 124 -1.09 -23.65 -13.24
C ASN A 124 -0.85 -24.98 -12.51
N HIS A 125 -0.95 -25.00 -11.18
CA HIS A 125 -0.85 -26.23 -10.39
C HIS A 125 -1.99 -27.21 -10.73
N LYS A 126 -3.21 -26.72 -10.94
CA LYS A 126 -4.35 -27.56 -11.37
C LYS A 126 -4.12 -28.20 -12.73
N LEU A 127 -3.57 -27.45 -13.69
CA LEU A 127 -3.32 -27.96 -15.05
C LEU A 127 -2.14 -28.93 -15.10
N HIS A 128 -1.05 -28.62 -14.39
CA HIS A 128 0.19 -29.39 -14.46
C HIS A 128 0.83 -29.56 -13.06
N PRO A 129 0.27 -30.44 -12.21
CA PRO A 129 0.75 -30.62 -10.84
C PRO A 129 2.19 -31.18 -10.75
N GLN A 130 2.64 -31.96 -11.75
CA GLN A 130 4.02 -32.47 -11.79
C GLN A 130 5.05 -31.36 -12.08
N ILE A 131 4.68 -30.35 -12.86
CA ILE A 131 5.59 -29.27 -13.26
C ILE A 131 5.55 -28.15 -12.22
N TRP A 132 4.39 -27.91 -11.61
CA TRP A 132 4.14 -26.84 -10.64
C TRP A 132 4.04 -27.40 -9.23
N THR A 133 5.10 -28.08 -8.78
CA THR A 133 5.21 -28.58 -7.40
C THR A 133 5.25 -27.42 -6.39
N ALA A 134 4.82 -27.67 -5.15
CA ALA A 134 4.89 -26.71 -4.05
C ALA A 134 6.30 -26.08 -3.88
N GLU A 135 7.35 -26.88 -4.06
CA GLU A 135 8.74 -26.41 -3.98
C GLU A 135 9.08 -25.39 -5.06
N LYS A 136 8.63 -25.63 -6.29
CA LYS A 136 8.85 -24.71 -7.41
C LYS A 136 8.11 -23.39 -7.18
N ILE A 137 6.86 -23.48 -6.72
CA ILE A 137 6.03 -22.31 -6.41
C ILE A 137 6.67 -21.47 -5.30
N ALA A 138 7.15 -22.11 -4.24
CA ALA A 138 7.83 -21.43 -3.14
C ALA A 138 9.08 -20.70 -3.61
N ALA A 139 9.91 -21.34 -4.43
CA ALA A 139 11.10 -20.72 -5.01
C ALA A 139 10.77 -19.54 -5.93
N GLU A 140 9.78 -19.70 -6.82
CA GLU A 140 9.44 -18.72 -7.84
C GLU A 140 8.79 -17.45 -7.27
N TYR A 141 7.95 -17.60 -6.23
CA TYR A 141 7.23 -16.48 -5.59
C TYR A 141 7.86 -16.03 -4.26
N SER A 142 8.99 -16.62 -3.85
CA SER A 142 9.65 -16.35 -2.57
C SER A 142 8.68 -16.51 -1.38
N LEU A 143 7.97 -17.64 -1.36
CA LEU A 143 7.01 -18.02 -0.31
C LEU A 143 7.60 -19.11 0.59
N GLU A 144 7.08 -19.25 1.79
CA GLU A 144 7.41 -20.37 2.66
C GLU A 144 6.69 -21.65 2.19
N LEU A 145 7.40 -22.79 2.24
CA LEU A 145 6.85 -24.08 1.80
C LEU A 145 5.58 -24.47 2.59
N LYS A 146 5.53 -24.14 3.87
CA LYS A 146 4.38 -24.39 4.74
C LYS A 146 3.13 -23.68 4.22
N ASP A 147 3.27 -22.38 3.95
CA ASP A 147 2.18 -21.55 3.46
C ASP A 147 1.72 -21.99 2.07
N VAL A 148 2.64 -22.40 1.20
CA VAL A 148 2.30 -22.92 -0.13
C VAL A 148 1.51 -24.23 -0.04
N ASN A 149 1.90 -25.15 0.83
CA ASN A 149 1.16 -26.40 1.02
C ASN A 149 -0.26 -26.13 1.54
N SER A 150 -0.41 -25.26 2.54
CA SER A 150 -1.72 -24.84 3.04
C SER A 150 -2.55 -24.12 1.97
N LEU A 151 -1.92 -23.27 1.14
CA LEU A 151 -2.59 -22.58 0.05
C LEU A 151 -3.15 -23.57 -0.98
N LEU A 152 -2.37 -24.60 -1.35
CA LEU A 152 -2.79 -25.61 -2.32
C LEU A 152 -3.88 -26.55 -1.78
N GLU A 153 -3.85 -26.86 -0.49
CA GLU A 153 -4.82 -27.74 0.17
C GLU A 153 -6.17 -27.04 0.40
N PHE A 154 -6.15 -25.81 0.91
CA PHE A 154 -7.37 -25.14 1.37
C PHE A 154 -7.99 -24.20 0.33
N PHE A 155 -7.22 -23.71 -0.66
CA PHE A 155 -7.70 -22.71 -1.60
C PHE A 155 -7.97 -23.29 -2.99
N ILE A 156 -9.23 -23.66 -3.24
CA ILE A 156 -9.67 -24.23 -4.51
C ILE A 156 -10.30 -23.13 -5.38
N PRO A 157 -9.68 -22.73 -6.52
CA PRO A 157 -10.29 -21.74 -7.41
C PRO A 157 -11.55 -22.28 -8.09
N PHE A 158 -12.51 -21.39 -8.34
CA PHE A 158 -13.78 -21.70 -8.99
C PHE A 158 -13.59 -22.21 -10.42
N THR A 159 -14.31 -23.26 -10.79
CA THR A 159 -14.42 -23.73 -12.18
C THR A 159 -15.59 -23.01 -12.85
N VAL A 160 -15.30 -22.09 -13.78
CA VAL A 160 -16.34 -21.47 -14.60
C VAL A 160 -16.68 -22.43 -15.73
N GLN A 161 -17.90 -22.94 -15.75
CA GLN A 161 -18.45 -23.67 -16.88
C GLN A 161 -19.25 -22.70 -17.76
N GLU A 162 -18.76 -22.44 -18.96
CA GLU A 162 -19.52 -21.69 -19.96
C GLU A 162 -20.49 -22.65 -20.64
N PHE A 163 -21.78 -22.53 -20.32
CA PHE A 163 -22.80 -23.26 -21.05
C PHE A 163 -22.92 -22.68 -22.46
N PRO A 164 -22.85 -23.51 -23.52
CA PRO A 164 -23.11 -23.03 -24.87
C PRO A 164 -24.51 -22.43 -24.89
N LYS A 165 -24.60 -21.14 -25.24
CA LYS A 165 -25.89 -20.49 -25.49
C LYS A 165 -26.42 -21.13 -26.76
N GLU A 166 -27.41 -22.03 -26.64
CA GLU A 166 -28.12 -22.48 -27.82
C GLU A 166 -28.65 -21.26 -28.55
N THR A 167 -28.10 -21.01 -29.74
CA THR A 167 -28.59 -20.02 -30.68
C THR A 167 -29.95 -20.52 -31.16
N LYS A 168 -30.98 -20.25 -30.36
CA LYS A 168 -32.37 -20.43 -30.77
C LYS A 168 -32.52 -19.72 -32.10
N LYS A 169 -32.64 -20.52 -33.17
CA LYS A 169 -32.74 -20.05 -34.55
C LYS A 169 -33.82 -18.98 -34.59
N ALA A 170 -33.43 -17.75 -34.88
CA ALA A 170 -34.37 -16.68 -35.14
C ALA A 170 -35.30 -17.14 -36.26
N ILE A 171 -36.58 -17.23 -35.97
CA ILE A 171 -37.62 -17.47 -36.97
C ILE A 171 -37.52 -16.29 -37.93
N LYS A 172 -37.12 -16.57 -39.18
CA LYS A 172 -37.10 -15.57 -40.25
C LYS A 172 -38.56 -15.27 -40.62
N SER A 173 -38.96 -14.02 -40.43
CA SER A 173 -40.19 -13.43 -40.98
C SER A 173 -40.09 -13.27 -42.49
#